data_AF-A0A3B9ZBD1-F1
#
_entry.id   AF-A0A3B9ZBD1-F1
#
_cell.length_a   1.000
_cell.length_b   1.000
_cell.length_c   1.000
_cell.angle_alpha   90.00
_cell.angle_beta   90.00
_cell.angle_gamma   90.00
#
_symmetry.space_group_name_H-M   'P 1'
#
loop_
_entity.id
_entity.type
_entity.pdbx_description
1 polymer ?
#
loop_
_entity_poly.entity_id
_entity_poly.type
_entity_poly.pdbx_seq_one_letter_code
_entity_poly.pdbx_strand_id
1 'polypeptide(L)'
;MSAENTGGKGVFWVVAGLALAFLVLRLAVLFSSLDELYEEEELYRGTVAKEIIQGPLISLWEYLDYRVEYFPGGTLVVGILAVPFFLLFGQTYIALKLVGLSFALGAFILWCLFLERFFNRRAAVLSALLFIFCVPFYAKTSLITWGAHPESNFFTILGLFIFYAIFFIEDSGCDIRSIYQRNSRNFFFLGLVSGFGLWFVQTYLFTIAFYFLFWFAFDKGLVRRKAFLICCLGFLAGFSPAIYYGLFYNAPILQINGSNPLVDVLLCDFQGVFFKLSRLLMYELPDSFLFADFLGISGTFLSYAYYAIFIIAFICLLWFNRKGLFVLVKSLAYPITLKKVKMPSLSVFKEQGIIIYPLLFLLVYALSGYSLSPVPWKEHEMWSDYIGYRYLIPVVPFILAIIGIFADKIAKKSALPAGILLAAALGLGLIGNISLVSLNKFGRFFADKGYSYNIIGDKVGLRVKDNLGKYLEPFEKLEWPLRLQFYEGLGSGLAWRLKDEGVNEIIKVFDREIRKEYHHSLYKGWGAIFSPDYPDEYAKAVAASGAIPLKYKPFFYEGFGRNMNFFDNPSRIAETMAMIGQEFRPYCYIGIGYRIGFEFRFDSRAQKRLLESMDKDYREYVEQGMLEGGKWR
;
A
#
# COMPACT_ATOMS: atom_id res chain seq x y z
N MET A 1 -43.01 -11.94 22.76
CA MET A 1 -42.11 -10.76 22.78
C MET A 1 -41.32 -10.83 24.08
N SER A 2 -40.20 -11.55 24.04
CA SER A 2 -39.36 -11.90 25.19
C SER A 2 -38.00 -11.19 25.11
N ALA A 3 -37.36 -11.08 26.27
CA ALA A 3 -36.16 -10.30 26.57
C ALA A 3 -34.86 -10.79 25.86
N GLU A 4 -34.76 -10.65 24.54
CA GLU A 4 -33.52 -10.91 23.78
C GLU A 4 -32.83 -9.64 23.23
N ASN A 5 -33.41 -8.46 23.40
CA ASN A 5 -32.89 -7.23 22.75
C ASN A 5 -31.95 -6.37 23.62
N THR A 6 -31.55 -6.84 24.81
CA THR A 6 -30.60 -6.12 25.69
C THR A 6 -29.14 -6.42 25.34
N GLY A 7 -28.85 -7.52 24.63
CA GLY A 7 -27.49 -7.89 24.22
C GLY A 7 -26.89 -6.93 23.19
N GLY A 8 -27.69 -6.41 22.25
CA GLY A 8 -27.20 -5.57 21.15
C GLY A 8 -26.61 -4.23 21.61
N LYS A 9 -27.17 -3.62 22.66
CA LYS A 9 -26.68 -2.34 23.20
C LYS A 9 -25.28 -2.47 23.80
N GLY A 10 -25.01 -3.56 24.53
CA GLY A 10 -23.70 -3.78 25.17
C GLY A 10 -22.58 -4.01 24.16
N VAL A 11 -22.88 -4.68 23.05
CA VAL A 11 -21.95 -4.90 21.94
C VAL A 11 -21.56 -3.59 21.26
N PHE A 12 -22.56 -2.78 20.92
CA PHE A 12 -22.36 -1.51 20.26
C PHE A 12 -21.38 -0.60 21.02
N TRP A 13 -21.58 -0.43 22.33
CA TRP A 13 -20.71 0.43 23.14
C TRP A 13 -19.27 -0.08 23.25
N VAL A 14 -19.06 -1.40 23.26
CA VAL A 14 -17.71 -1.99 23.27
C VAL A 14 -16.99 -1.71 21.96
N VAL A 15 -17.65 -1.98 20.83
CA VAL A 15 -17.07 -1.73 19.50
C VAL A 15 -16.81 -0.24 19.31
N ALA A 16 -17.73 0.63 19.74
CA ALA A 16 -17.54 2.08 19.68
C ALA A 16 -16.35 2.55 20.53
N GLY A 17 -16.20 2.04 21.76
CA GLY A 17 -15.06 2.37 22.62
C GLY A 17 -13.73 1.90 22.03
N LEU A 18 -13.69 0.69 21.47
CA LEU A 18 -12.51 0.15 20.79
C LEU A 18 -12.18 0.93 19.51
N ALA A 19 -13.18 1.31 18.73
CA ALA A 19 -13.02 2.12 17.53
C ALA A 19 -12.48 3.52 17.87
N LEU A 20 -12.97 4.13 18.96
CA LEU A 20 -12.44 5.40 19.45
C LEU A 20 -10.97 5.27 19.88
N ALA A 21 -10.60 4.21 20.62
CA ALA A 21 -9.22 3.98 21.02
C ALA A 21 -8.29 3.76 19.81
N PHE A 22 -8.75 2.99 18.81
CA PHE A 22 -8.06 2.82 17.53
C PHE A 22 -7.83 4.16 16.84
N LEU A 23 -8.88 4.98 16.72
CA LEU A 23 -8.80 6.30 16.11
C LEU A 23 -7.85 7.23 16.85
N VAL A 24 -7.91 7.30 18.18
CA VAL A 24 -7.01 8.16 18.97
C VAL A 24 -5.55 7.81 18.69
N LEU A 25 -5.20 6.53 18.71
CA LEU A 25 -3.83 6.11 18.44
C LEU A 25 -3.41 6.39 16.99
N ARG A 26 -4.28 6.09 16.01
CA ARG A 26 -3.98 6.33 14.60
C ARG A 26 -3.87 7.81 14.25
N LEU A 27 -4.71 8.66 14.84
CA LEU A 27 -4.60 10.11 14.71
C LEU A 27 -3.36 10.65 15.39
N ALA A 28 -2.97 10.09 16.55
CA ALA A 28 -1.71 10.47 17.19
C ALA A 28 -0.53 10.20 16.26
N VAL A 29 -0.42 8.99 15.69
CA VAL A 29 0.62 8.63 14.72
C VAL A 29 0.56 9.52 13.48
N LEU A 30 -0.63 9.70 12.90
CA LEU A 30 -0.84 10.50 11.69
C LEU A 30 -0.36 11.95 11.88
N PHE A 31 -0.70 12.57 13.01
CA PHE A 31 -0.37 13.98 13.25
C PHE A 31 1.06 14.20 13.74
N SER A 32 1.74 13.15 14.21
CA SER A 32 3.09 13.26 14.76
C SER A 32 4.20 12.73 13.86
N SER A 33 3.89 11.90 12.86
CA SER A 33 4.90 11.21 12.05
C SER A 33 4.59 11.27 10.57
N LEU A 34 3.99 12.38 10.13
CA LEU A 34 3.61 12.53 8.73
C LEU A 34 4.82 12.60 7.78
N ASP A 35 6.01 12.96 8.26
CA ASP A 35 7.27 12.79 7.53
C ASP A 35 7.54 11.32 7.19
N GLU A 36 7.38 10.43 8.17
CA GLU A 36 7.59 8.99 7.98
C GLU A 36 6.46 8.32 7.20
N LEU A 37 5.31 8.98 7.08
CA LEU A 37 4.14 8.53 6.33
C LEU A 37 4.03 9.22 4.97
N TYR A 38 4.93 10.15 4.64
CA TYR A 38 4.86 10.89 3.39
C TYR A 38 5.19 9.94 2.23
N GLU A 39 4.26 9.86 1.29
CA GLU A 39 4.37 8.99 0.13
C GLU A 39 3.84 9.74 -1.10
N GLU A 40 4.74 10.02 -2.03
CA GLU A 40 4.45 10.87 -3.19
C GLU A 40 3.36 10.28 -4.09
N GLU A 41 3.29 8.93 -4.18
CA GLU A 41 2.27 8.23 -4.98
C GLU A 41 0.83 8.56 -4.54
N GLU A 42 0.61 8.93 -3.27
CA GLU A 42 -0.71 9.32 -2.79
C GLU A 42 -1.20 10.60 -3.45
N LEU A 43 -0.29 11.53 -3.74
CA LEU A 43 -0.64 12.84 -4.31
C LEU A 43 -1.28 12.74 -5.68
N TYR A 44 -1.04 11.65 -6.40
CA TYR A 44 -1.79 11.33 -7.62
C TYR A 44 -3.30 11.24 -7.34
N ARG A 45 -3.70 10.53 -6.28
CA ARG A 45 -5.12 10.37 -5.89
C ARG A 45 -5.72 11.68 -5.46
N GLY A 46 -4.95 12.50 -4.74
CA GLY A 46 -5.41 13.84 -4.39
C GLY A 46 -5.48 14.79 -5.57
N THR A 47 -4.65 14.64 -6.61
CA THR A 47 -4.82 15.38 -7.87
C THR A 47 -6.11 14.99 -8.58
N VAL A 48 -6.46 13.68 -8.61
CA VAL A 48 -7.78 13.23 -9.09
C VAL A 48 -8.91 13.90 -8.30
N ALA A 49 -8.80 13.96 -6.97
CA ALA A 49 -9.80 14.63 -6.12
C ALA A 49 -9.93 16.13 -6.43
N LYS A 50 -8.80 16.82 -6.58
CA LYS A 50 -8.74 18.24 -6.95
C LYS A 50 -9.40 18.48 -8.30
N GLU A 51 -9.13 17.63 -9.29
CA GLU A 51 -9.74 17.72 -10.61
C GLU A 51 -11.24 17.46 -10.60
N ILE A 52 -11.74 16.51 -9.81
CA ILE A 52 -13.18 16.32 -9.64
C ILE A 52 -13.84 17.60 -9.09
N ILE A 53 -13.18 18.29 -8.16
CA ILE A 53 -13.68 19.54 -7.56
C ILE A 53 -13.65 20.70 -8.57
N GLN A 54 -12.57 20.84 -9.33
CA GLN A 54 -12.34 21.99 -10.22
C GLN A 54 -12.93 21.80 -11.64
N GLY A 55 -13.36 20.60 -11.97
CA GLY A 55 -13.68 20.18 -13.33
C GLY A 55 -12.48 19.44 -13.92
N PRO A 56 -12.64 18.17 -14.31
CA PRO A 56 -11.50 17.35 -14.72
C PRO A 56 -10.95 17.82 -16.07
N LEU A 57 -9.62 17.85 -16.19
CA LEU A 57 -8.96 18.28 -17.43
C LEU A 57 -9.05 17.21 -18.52
N ILE A 58 -8.97 15.95 -18.11
CA ILE A 58 -9.16 14.77 -18.96
C ILE A 58 -10.26 13.87 -18.40
N SER A 59 -10.69 12.86 -19.14
CA SER A 59 -11.66 11.89 -18.62
C SER A 59 -11.15 11.25 -17.32
N LEU A 60 -12.02 11.07 -16.32
CA LEU A 60 -11.65 10.37 -15.08
C LEU A 60 -11.13 8.94 -15.33
N TRP A 61 -11.57 8.32 -16.43
CA TRP A 61 -11.09 7.01 -16.85
C TRP A 61 -9.70 7.05 -17.47
N GLU A 62 -9.20 8.20 -17.94
CA GLU A 62 -7.82 8.33 -18.41
C GLU A 62 -6.83 8.40 -17.23
N TYR A 63 -7.30 8.77 -16.04
CA TYR A 63 -6.54 8.58 -14.79
C TYR A 63 -6.44 7.11 -14.36
N LEU A 64 -7.29 6.23 -14.88
CA LEU A 64 -7.20 4.79 -14.69
C LEU A 64 -6.24 4.14 -15.65
N ASP A 65 -5.56 4.89 -16.52
CA ASP A 65 -4.88 4.23 -17.61
C ASP A 65 -3.90 3.20 -17.02
N TYR A 66 -4.06 1.92 -17.38
CA TYR A 66 -3.02 0.90 -17.19
C TYR A 66 -1.70 1.40 -17.80
N ARG A 67 -1.87 2.31 -18.77
CA ARG A 67 -1.10 3.51 -19.09
C ARG A 67 -0.24 4.04 -17.98
N VAL A 68 -0.80 4.64 -16.92
CA VAL A 68 -0.34 5.49 -15.79
C VAL A 68 -0.10 4.78 -14.44
N GLU A 69 -0.85 3.74 -14.07
CA GLU A 69 -0.64 3.02 -12.79
C GLU A 69 -1.06 1.54 -12.82
N TYR A 70 -0.45 0.70 -11.98
CA TYR A 70 -0.65 -0.76 -11.99
C TYR A 70 -1.97 -1.22 -11.31
N PHE A 71 -2.62 -0.35 -10.53
CA PHE A 71 -3.83 -0.66 -9.74
C PHE A 71 -4.94 0.34 -10.00
N PRO A 72 -5.51 0.38 -11.21
CA PRO A 72 -6.25 1.54 -11.66
C PRO A 72 -7.51 1.78 -10.83
N GLY A 73 -8.28 0.73 -10.51
CA GLY A 73 -9.56 0.89 -9.83
C GLY A 73 -9.45 1.55 -8.45
N GLY A 74 -8.51 1.09 -7.63
CA GLY A 74 -8.38 1.59 -6.27
C GLY A 74 -7.89 3.02 -6.20
N THR A 75 -6.96 3.41 -7.08
CA THR A 75 -6.50 4.80 -7.25
C THR A 75 -7.66 5.76 -7.48
N LEU A 76 -8.53 5.47 -8.45
CA LEU A 76 -9.68 6.34 -8.76
C LEU A 76 -10.70 6.36 -7.63
N VAL A 77 -11.02 5.20 -7.04
CA VAL A 77 -11.98 5.13 -5.93
C VAL A 77 -11.49 5.97 -4.76
N VAL A 78 -10.22 5.87 -4.41
CA VAL A 78 -9.61 6.66 -3.34
C VAL A 78 -9.59 8.15 -3.68
N GLY A 79 -9.27 8.53 -4.93
CA GLY A 79 -9.35 9.92 -5.38
C GLY A 79 -10.78 10.49 -5.30
N ILE A 80 -11.80 9.72 -5.67
CA ILE A 80 -13.21 10.09 -5.51
C ILE A 80 -13.57 10.25 -4.03
N LEU A 81 -13.13 9.32 -3.18
CA LEU A 81 -13.40 9.36 -1.73
C LEU A 81 -12.66 10.50 -1.01
N ALA A 82 -11.58 11.02 -1.58
CA ALA A 82 -10.88 12.19 -1.04
C ALA A 82 -11.65 13.50 -1.26
N VAL A 83 -12.54 13.58 -2.25
CA VAL A 83 -13.35 14.78 -2.56
C VAL A 83 -14.10 15.33 -1.33
N PRO A 84 -14.93 14.55 -0.60
CA PRO A 84 -15.61 15.08 0.58
C PRO A 84 -14.64 15.58 1.65
N PHE A 85 -13.48 14.93 1.84
CA PHE A 85 -12.49 15.42 2.80
C PHE A 85 -11.83 16.72 2.34
N PHE A 86 -11.54 16.86 1.04
CA PHE A 86 -11.00 18.08 0.46
C PHE A 86 -11.97 19.26 0.57
N LEU A 87 -13.27 19.01 0.39
CA LEU A 87 -14.30 20.03 0.56
C LEU A 87 -14.48 20.44 2.03
N LEU A 88 -14.32 19.52 2.99
CA LEU A 88 -14.50 19.79 4.42
C LEU A 88 -13.25 20.38 5.10
N PHE A 89 -12.06 19.93 4.72
CA PHE A 89 -10.80 20.22 5.41
C PHE A 89 -9.75 20.92 4.53
N GLY A 90 -10.11 21.26 3.29
CA GLY A 90 -9.20 21.83 2.30
C GLY A 90 -8.40 20.77 1.53
N GLN A 91 -7.76 21.17 0.44
CA GLN A 91 -6.95 20.29 -0.45
C GLN A 91 -5.57 19.97 0.14
N THR A 92 -5.56 19.54 1.41
CA THR A 92 -4.36 19.28 2.20
C THR A 92 -4.02 17.79 2.20
N TYR A 93 -2.76 17.47 2.49
CA TYR A 93 -2.28 16.11 2.55
C TYR A 93 -2.94 15.31 3.68
N ILE A 94 -3.29 15.97 4.78
CA ILE A 94 -4.05 15.33 5.86
C ILE A 94 -5.47 14.97 5.43
N ALA A 95 -6.15 15.85 4.69
CA ALA A 95 -7.47 15.54 4.17
C ALA A 95 -7.43 14.28 3.27
N LEU A 96 -6.35 14.09 2.50
CA LEU A 96 -6.14 12.87 1.72
C LEU A 96 -5.96 11.64 2.63
N LYS A 97 -5.13 11.75 3.67
CA LYS A 97 -4.87 10.67 4.64
C LYS A 97 -6.11 10.18 5.38
N LEU A 98 -7.15 11.01 5.52
CA LEU A 98 -8.42 10.61 6.12
C LEU A 98 -9.12 9.51 5.32
N VAL A 99 -8.83 9.37 4.02
CA VAL A 99 -9.33 8.24 3.21
C VAL A 99 -8.69 6.93 3.67
N GLY A 100 -7.36 6.86 3.75
CA GLY A 100 -6.64 5.70 4.28
C GLY A 100 -7.11 5.34 5.70
N LEU A 101 -7.22 6.33 6.58
CA LEU A 101 -7.75 6.16 7.94
C LEU A 101 -9.18 5.58 7.95
N SER A 102 -10.04 6.00 7.01
CA SER A 102 -11.42 5.50 6.89
C SER A 102 -11.45 4.02 6.49
N PHE A 103 -10.60 3.60 5.55
CA PHE A 103 -10.45 2.18 5.20
C PHE A 103 -9.90 1.36 6.37
N ALA A 104 -8.90 1.87 7.08
CA ALA A 104 -8.32 1.23 8.24
C ALA A 104 -9.35 1.04 9.37
N LEU A 105 -10.12 2.09 9.68
CA LEU A 105 -11.21 2.05 10.65
C LEU A 105 -12.31 1.07 10.24
N GLY A 106 -12.73 1.12 8.98
CA GLY A 106 -13.73 0.20 8.43
C GLY A 106 -13.29 -1.25 8.56
N ALA A 107 -12.03 -1.55 8.19
CA ALA A 107 -11.47 -2.89 8.32
C ALA A 107 -11.41 -3.33 9.79
N PHE A 108 -10.98 -2.45 10.71
CA PHE A 108 -10.95 -2.71 12.14
C PHE A 108 -12.33 -3.05 12.71
N ILE A 109 -13.35 -2.24 12.39
CA ILE A 109 -14.74 -2.46 12.84
C ILE A 109 -15.25 -3.80 12.29
N LEU A 110 -15.03 -4.08 11.00
CA LEU A 110 -15.44 -5.34 10.40
C LEU A 110 -14.75 -6.54 11.05
N TRP A 111 -13.46 -6.44 11.43
CA TRP A 111 -12.77 -7.47 12.18
C TRP A 111 -13.37 -7.70 13.58
N CYS A 112 -13.69 -6.62 14.30
CA CYS A 112 -14.36 -6.73 15.61
C CYS A 112 -15.70 -7.46 15.48
N LEU A 113 -16.54 -7.02 14.54
CA LEU A 113 -17.85 -7.60 14.29
C LEU A 113 -17.74 -9.06 13.81
N PHE A 114 -16.77 -9.35 12.94
CA PHE A 114 -16.50 -10.69 12.43
C PHE A 114 -16.15 -11.65 13.56
N LEU A 115 -15.16 -11.30 14.39
CA LEU A 115 -14.69 -12.16 15.47
C LEU A 115 -15.77 -12.34 16.54
N GLU A 116 -16.53 -11.29 16.83
CA GLU A 116 -17.63 -11.38 17.79
C GLU A 116 -18.74 -12.29 17.28
N ARG A 117 -19.12 -12.15 16.01
CA ARG A 117 -20.21 -12.89 15.39
C ARG A 117 -19.90 -14.38 15.21
N PHE A 118 -18.67 -14.71 14.79
CA PHE A 118 -18.33 -16.07 14.36
C PHE A 118 -17.51 -16.86 15.38
N PHE A 119 -16.87 -16.18 16.34
CA PHE A 119 -16.09 -16.81 17.39
C PHE A 119 -16.76 -16.52 18.73
N ASN A 120 -16.34 -15.45 19.42
CA ASN A 120 -16.97 -14.99 20.66
C ASN A 120 -16.47 -13.58 21.00
N ARG A 121 -17.21 -12.90 21.88
CA ARG A 121 -16.89 -11.53 22.34
C ARG A 121 -15.51 -11.40 22.97
N ARG A 122 -15.02 -12.40 23.72
CA ARG A 122 -13.69 -12.34 24.34
C ARG A 122 -12.61 -12.34 23.27
N ALA A 123 -12.65 -13.28 22.33
CA ALA A 123 -11.70 -13.31 21.20
C ALA A 123 -11.73 -12.00 20.40
N ALA A 124 -12.91 -11.43 20.16
CA ALA A 124 -13.07 -10.15 19.47
C ALA A 124 -12.37 -8.99 20.20
N VAL A 125 -12.60 -8.84 21.51
CA VAL A 125 -11.95 -7.79 22.32
C VAL A 125 -10.44 -7.99 22.38
N LEU A 126 -9.98 -9.23 22.59
CA LEU A 126 -8.54 -9.54 22.66
C LEU A 126 -7.84 -9.22 21.33
N SER A 127 -8.41 -9.62 20.21
CA SER A 127 -7.89 -9.26 18.90
C SER A 127 -7.97 -7.75 18.66
N ALA A 128 -9.07 -7.08 18.99
CA ALA A 128 -9.21 -5.63 18.82
C ALA A 128 -8.11 -4.85 19.56
N LEU A 129 -7.76 -5.25 20.79
CA LEU A 129 -6.64 -4.65 21.52
C LEU A 129 -5.31 -4.84 20.78
N LEU A 130 -5.07 -6.02 20.21
CA LEU A 130 -3.89 -6.28 19.38
C LEU A 130 -3.89 -5.49 18.06
N PHE A 131 -5.05 -5.16 17.49
CA PHE A 131 -5.17 -4.28 16.33
C PHE A 131 -4.89 -2.82 16.66
N ILE A 132 -5.34 -2.36 17.83
CA ILE A 132 -5.02 -1.02 18.34
C ILE A 132 -3.50 -0.93 18.50
N PHE A 133 -2.92 -1.80 19.33
CA PHE A 133 -1.48 -1.87 19.59
C PHE A 133 -0.80 -2.86 18.64
N CYS A 134 -1.01 -2.73 17.33
CA CYS A 134 -0.42 -3.61 16.34
C CYS A 134 1.08 -3.31 16.13
N VAL A 135 1.75 -4.15 15.34
CA VAL A 135 3.13 -3.88 14.90
C VAL A 135 3.25 -2.54 14.14
N PRO A 136 4.38 -1.82 14.26
CA PRO A 136 4.61 -0.51 13.63
C PRO A 136 4.30 -0.48 12.14
N PHE A 137 4.71 -1.51 11.40
CA PHE A 137 4.45 -1.61 9.96
C PHE A 137 2.99 -1.46 9.58
N TYR A 138 2.08 -2.15 10.28
CA TYR A 138 0.65 -2.06 10.00
C TYR A 138 0.08 -0.71 10.44
N ALA A 139 0.58 -0.15 11.54
CA ALA A 139 0.18 1.18 11.99
C ALA A 139 0.51 2.25 10.94
N LYS A 140 1.73 2.22 10.37
CA LYS A 140 2.16 3.13 9.31
C LYS A 140 1.38 2.93 8.03
N THR A 141 1.42 1.72 7.48
CA THR A 141 0.90 1.45 6.14
C THR A 141 -0.63 1.52 6.07
N SER A 142 -1.36 1.30 7.17
CA SER A 142 -2.81 1.52 7.21
C SER A 142 -3.22 2.99 7.08
N LEU A 143 -2.28 3.93 7.23
CA LEU A 143 -2.49 5.37 7.05
C LEU A 143 -2.03 5.86 5.67
N ILE A 144 -1.53 4.98 4.81
CA ILE A 144 -1.12 5.33 3.45
C ILE A 144 -2.27 5.02 2.48
N THR A 145 -2.55 6.00 1.63
CA THR A 145 -3.70 6.13 0.76
C THR A 145 -3.34 5.73 -0.67
N TRP A 146 -2.80 4.51 -0.82
CA TRP A 146 -2.36 4.00 -2.12
C TRP A 146 -3.54 3.64 -3.04
N GLY A 147 -4.71 3.33 -2.50
CA GLY A 147 -5.75 2.66 -3.28
C GLY A 147 -5.31 1.28 -3.75
N ALA A 148 -4.63 0.53 -2.87
CA ALA A 148 -4.07 -0.78 -3.21
C ALA A 148 -4.09 -1.72 -1.99
N HIS A 149 -2.92 -2.24 -1.59
CA HIS A 149 -2.81 -3.34 -0.61
C HIS A 149 -3.38 -3.00 0.78
N PRO A 150 -3.14 -1.83 1.40
CA PRO A 150 -3.69 -1.50 2.71
C PRO A 150 -5.22 -1.47 2.71
N GLU A 151 -5.82 -0.80 1.74
CA GLU A 151 -7.27 -0.68 1.58
C GLU A 151 -7.91 -2.01 1.17
N SER A 152 -7.16 -2.89 0.49
CA SER A 152 -7.61 -4.25 0.14
C SER A 152 -8.06 -5.05 1.38
N ASN A 153 -7.48 -4.77 2.55
CA ASN A 153 -7.87 -5.42 3.81
C ASN A 153 -9.35 -5.24 4.13
N PHE A 154 -9.91 -4.06 3.84
CA PHE A 154 -11.33 -3.77 4.04
C PHE A 154 -12.19 -4.73 3.21
N PHE A 155 -11.88 -4.86 1.92
CA PHE A 155 -12.58 -5.78 1.04
C PHE A 155 -12.36 -7.24 1.46
N THR A 156 -11.15 -7.61 1.90
CA THR A 156 -10.85 -8.98 2.34
C THR A 156 -11.72 -9.37 3.52
N ILE A 157 -11.77 -8.54 4.57
CA ILE A 157 -12.60 -8.86 5.73
C ILE A 157 -14.09 -8.75 5.42
N LEU A 158 -14.52 -7.83 4.55
CA LEU A 158 -15.91 -7.74 4.09
C LEU A 158 -16.34 -9.01 3.34
N GLY A 159 -15.52 -9.48 2.40
CA GLY A 159 -15.75 -10.71 1.65
C GLY A 159 -15.79 -11.93 2.57
N LEU A 160 -14.85 -12.02 3.52
CA LEU A 160 -14.85 -13.08 4.53
C LEU A 160 -16.07 -13.02 5.45
N PHE A 161 -16.50 -11.83 5.85
CA PHE A 161 -17.70 -11.65 6.66
C PHE A 161 -18.93 -12.20 5.94
N ILE A 162 -19.12 -11.84 4.67
CA ILE A 162 -20.25 -12.32 3.86
C ILE A 162 -20.13 -13.84 3.64
N PHE A 163 -18.93 -14.35 3.32
CA PHE A 163 -18.71 -15.78 3.16
C PHE A 163 -19.05 -16.56 4.44
N TYR A 164 -18.59 -16.08 5.59
CA TYR A 164 -18.90 -16.70 6.87
C TYR A 164 -20.40 -16.56 7.21
N ALA A 165 -21.02 -15.45 6.81
CA ALA A 165 -22.45 -15.26 6.99
C ALA A 165 -23.27 -16.34 6.27
N ILE A 166 -22.84 -16.70 5.06
CA ILE A 166 -23.47 -17.75 4.24
C ILE A 166 -23.31 -19.13 4.89
N PHE A 167 -22.09 -19.50 5.31
CA PHE A 167 -21.77 -20.88 5.66
C PHE A 167 -21.77 -21.19 7.16
N PHE A 168 -21.76 -20.19 8.04
CA PHE A 168 -21.46 -20.39 9.48
C PHE A 168 -22.40 -19.68 10.47
N ILE A 169 -23.42 -18.92 10.04
CA ILE A 169 -24.38 -18.25 10.95
C ILE A 169 -25.36 -19.23 11.61
N GLU A 170 -25.91 -20.18 10.86
CA GLU A 170 -26.89 -21.14 11.39
C GLU A 170 -26.20 -22.47 11.67
N ASP A 171 -26.07 -22.84 12.94
CA ASP A 171 -25.37 -24.06 13.42
C ASP A 171 -26.25 -25.33 13.37
N SER A 172 -27.21 -25.35 12.48
CA SER A 172 -28.09 -26.50 12.31
C SER A 172 -27.49 -27.39 11.23
N GLY A 173 -27.51 -28.73 11.42
CA GLY A 173 -27.10 -29.76 10.45
C GLY A 173 -27.92 -29.79 9.15
N CYS A 174 -28.29 -28.62 8.65
CA CYS A 174 -28.96 -28.27 7.43
C CYS A 174 -28.14 -28.74 6.23
N ASP A 175 -28.83 -29.39 5.29
CA ASP A 175 -28.28 -29.72 3.99
C ASP A 175 -27.80 -28.44 3.28
N ILE A 176 -26.66 -28.52 2.59
CA ILE A 176 -26.04 -27.40 1.85
C ILE A 176 -27.02 -26.77 0.84
N ARG A 177 -28.00 -27.53 0.36
CA ARG A 177 -29.10 -27.03 -0.49
C ARG A 177 -29.95 -25.96 0.20
N SER A 178 -30.24 -26.13 1.49
CA SER A 178 -31.05 -25.17 2.26
C SER A 178 -30.29 -23.86 2.49
N ILE A 179 -28.96 -23.93 2.67
CA ILE A 179 -28.07 -22.76 2.74
C ILE A 179 -28.22 -21.91 1.46
N TYR A 180 -28.19 -22.55 0.29
CA TYR A 180 -28.31 -21.85 -1.00
C TYR A 180 -29.64 -21.13 -1.21
N GLN A 181 -30.75 -21.73 -0.76
CA GLN A 181 -32.07 -21.12 -0.92
C GLN A 181 -32.23 -19.88 -0.04
N ARG A 182 -31.76 -19.94 1.22
CA ARG A 182 -31.90 -18.85 2.19
C ARG A 182 -30.95 -17.68 1.92
N ASN A 183 -29.75 -17.96 1.42
CA ASN A 183 -28.67 -16.98 1.31
C ASN A 183 -28.42 -16.42 -0.10
N SER A 184 -29.39 -16.54 -1.01
CA SER A 184 -29.24 -16.10 -2.41
C SER A 184 -28.72 -14.65 -2.53
N ARG A 185 -29.25 -13.73 -1.72
CA ARG A 185 -28.80 -12.32 -1.64
C ARG A 185 -27.34 -12.20 -1.21
N ASN A 186 -26.90 -13.00 -0.24
CA ASN A 186 -25.52 -12.96 0.26
C ASN A 186 -24.54 -13.52 -0.78
N PHE A 187 -24.94 -14.53 -1.58
CA PHE A 187 -24.13 -14.97 -2.72
C PHE A 187 -23.95 -13.86 -3.77
N PHE A 188 -25.01 -13.09 -4.06
CA PHE A 188 -24.90 -11.95 -4.96
C PHE A 188 -23.92 -10.91 -4.41
N PHE A 189 -24.01 -10.55 -3.12
CA PHE A 189 -23.08 -9.60 -2.51
C PHE A 189 -21.65 -10.12 -2.40
N LEU A 190 -21.46 -11.41 -2.13
CA LEU A 190 -20.13 -12.03 -2.17
C LEU A 190 -19.52 -11.87 -3.57
N GLY A 191 -20.31 -12.14 -4.61
CA GLY A 191 -19.94 -11.86 -5.99
C GLY A 191 -19.59 -10.39 -6.21
N LEU A 192 -20.48 -9.48 -5.83
CA LEU A 192 -20.34 -8.02 -6.02
C LEU A 192 -19.06 -7.47 -5.38
N VAL A 193 -18.82 -7.78 -4.10
CA VAL A 193 -17.61 -7.38 -3.39
C VAL A 193 -16.38 -7.99 -4.04
N SER A 194 -16.51 -9.20 -4.60
CA SER A 194 -15.37 -9.87 -5.23
C SER A 194 -15.01 -9.33 -6.60
N GLY A 195 -16.01 -9.00 -7.42
CA GLY A 195 -15.79 -8.30 -8.68
C GLY A 195 -15.21 -6.91 -8.44
N PHE A 196 -15.80 -6.15 -7.51
CA PHE A 196 -15.32 -4.81 -7.19
C PHE A 196 -13.93 -4.83 -6.56
N GLY A 197 -13.69 -5.72 -5.59
CA GLY A 197 -12.40 -5.88 -4.92
C GLY A 197 -11.28 -6.27 -5.87
N LEU A 198 -11.55 -7.15 -6.85
CA LEU A 198 -10.58 -7.52 -7.88
C LEU A 198 -10.25 -6.35 -8.81
N TRP A 199 -11.24 -5.57 -9.21
CA TRP A 199 -11.02 -4.36 -10.00
C TRP A 199 -10.27 -3.28 -9.20
N PHE A 200 -10.61 -3.12 -7.92
CA PHE A 200 -9.95 -2.19 -7.01
C PHE A 200 -8.46 -2.53 -6.88
N VAL A 201 -8.14 -3.81 -6.60
CA VAL A 201 -6.76 -4.27 -6.47
C VAL A 201 -6.63 -5.75 -6.78
N GLN A 202 -5.68 -6.09 -7.65
CA GLN A 202 -5.53 -7.46 -8.16
C GLN A 202 -5.12 -8.48 -7.10
N THR A 203 -4.44 -8.06 -6.02
CA THR A 203 -4.09 -8.94 -4.88
C THR A 203 -5.33 -9.50 -4.18
N TYR A 204 -6.51 -8.90 -4.39
CA TYR A 204 -7.77 -9.43 -3.90
C TYR A 204 -8.14 -10.80 -4.51
N LEU A 205 -7.54 -11.17 -5.65
CA LEU A 205 -7.69 -12.50 -6.26
C LEU A 205 -7.38 -13.63 -5.27
N PHE A 206 -6.47 -13.41 -4.31
CA PHE A 206 -6.17 -14.41 -3.27
C PHE A 206 -7.35 -14.65 -2.34
N THR A 207 -8.08 -13.61 -1.95
CA THR A 207 -9.32 -13.76 -1.18
C THR A 207 -10.36 -14.53 -1.99
N ILE A 208 -10.45 -14.25 -3.30
CA ILE A 208 -11.34 -14.96 -4.23
C ILE A 208 -11.03 -16.45 -4.27
N ALA A 209 -9.77 -16.79 -4.55
CA ALA A 209 -9.31 -18.17 -4.57
C ALA A 209 -9.58 -18.87 -3.24
N PHE A 210 -9.30 -18.19 -2.12
CA PHE A 210 -9.52 -18.74 -0.78
C PHE A 210 -10.96 -19.21 -0.56
N TYR A 211 -11.96 -18.35 -0.75
CA TYR A 211 -13.34 -18.77 -0.46
C TYR A 211 -13.88 -19.75 -1.49
N PHE A 212 -13.42 -19.72 -2.75
CA PHE A 212 -13.80 -20.73 -3.75
C PHE A 212 -13.19 -22.11 -3.45
N LEU A 213 -11.95 -22.17 -2.93
CA LEU A 213 -11.36 -23.41 -2.44
C LEU A 213 -12.17 -24.00 -1.28
N PHE A 214 -12.58 -23.16 -0.33
CA PHE A 214 -13.45 -23.61 0.78
C PHE A 214 -14.84 -24.03 0.29
N TRP A 215 -15.47 -23.25 -0.59
CA TRP A 215 -16.76 -23.60 -1.17
C TRP A 215 -16.66 -24.94 -1.92
N PHE A 216 -15.59 -25.16 -2.69
CA PHE A 216 -15.32 -26.45 -3.34
C PHE A 216 -15.06 -27.57 -2.33
N ALA A 217 -14.39 -27.30 -1.21
CA ALA A 217 -14.25 -28.26 -0.13
C ALA A 217 -15.63 -28.69 0.41
N PHE A 218 -16.59 -27.76 0.51
CA PHE A 218 -17.93 -28.02 1.04
C PHE A 218 -18.89 -28.64 0.01
N ASP A 219 -18.83 -28.23 -1.26
CA ASP A 219 -19.70 -28.71 -2.34
C ASP A 219 -18.93 -28.92 -3.65
N LYS A 220 -18.67 -30.18 -3.99
CA LYS A 220 -18.01 -30.57 -5.27
C LYS A 220 -18.84 -30.23 -6.51
N GLY A 221 -20.16 -30.01 -6.33
CA GLY A 221 -21.08 -29.65 -7.40
C GLY A 221 -21.30 -28.15 -7.55
N LEU A 222 -20.51 -27.29 -6.89
CA LEU A 222 -20.80 -25.85 -6.78
C LEU A 222 -21.12 -25.17 -8.11
N VAL A 223 -20.40 -25.48 -9.18
CA VAL A 223 -20.55 -24.84 -10.51
C VAL A 223 -21.93 -25.09 -11.11
N ARG A 224 -22.58 -26.20 -10.74
CA ARG A 224 -23.93 -26.56 -11.20
C ARG A 224 -25.04 -25.93 -10.35
N ARG A 225 -24.69 -25.18 -9.30
CA ARG A 225 -25.67 -24.61 -8.35
C ARG A 225 -26.14 -23.24 -8.84
N LYS A 226 -27.43 -22.96 -8.64
CA LYS A 226 -27.99 -21.61 -8.84
C LYS A 226 -27.26 -20.54 -8.02
N ALA A 227 -26.81 -20.88 -6.81
CA ALA A 227 -26.02 -19.98 -5.96
C ALA A 227 -24.71 -19.52 -6.63
N PHE A 228 -24.04 -20.41 -7.37
CA PHE A 228 -22.84 -20.05 -8.12
C PHE A 228 -23.16 -19.07 -9.25
N LEU A 229 -24.23 -19.30 -10.00
CA LEU A 229 -24.68 -18.35 -11.03
C LEU A 229 -25.03 -16.97 -10.44
N ILE A 230 -25.71 -16.92 -9.30
CA ILE A 230 -26.03 -15.66 -8.61
C ILE A 230 -24.74 -14.95 -8.17
N CYS A 231 -23.76 -15.69 -7.65
CA CYS A 231 -22.44 -15.15 -7.31
C CYS A 231 -21.72 -14.61 -8.56
N CYS A 232 -21.78 -15.31 -9.70
CA CYS A 232 -21.20 -14.83 -10.95
C CYS A 232 -21.88 -13.55 -11.45
N LEU A 233 -23.20 -13.44 -11.34
CA LEU A 233 -23.92 -12.21 -11.69
C LEU A 233 -23.51 -11.03 -10.80
N GLY A 234 -23.39 -11.27 -9.49
CA GLY A 234 -22.83 -10.28 -8.56
C GLY A 234 -21.41 -9.88 -8.96
N PHE A 235 -20.56 -10.86 -9.28
CA PHE A 235 -19.18 -10.62 -9.71
C PHE A 235 -19.12 -9.76 -10.97
N LEU A 236 -19.90 -10.07 -12.00
CA LEU A 236 -19.95 -9.27 -13.23
C LEU A 236 -20.46 -7.85 -12.98
N ALA A 237 -21.42 -7.67 -12.08
CA ALA A 237 -21.88 -6.35 -11.67
C ALA A 237 -20.78 -5.57 -10.94
N GLY A 238 -20.03 -6.21 -10.03
CA GLY A 238 -18.95 -5.57 -9.28
C GLY A 238 -17.72 -5.29 -10.12
N PHE A 239 -17.40 -6.18 -11.06
CA PHE A 239 -16.30 -6.06 -12.02
C PHE A 239 -16.68 -5.22 -13.25
N SER A 240 -17.91 -4.71 -13.32
CA SER A 240 -18.39 -3.90 -14.44
C SER A 240 -17.52 -2.67 -14.75
N PRO A 241 -16.88 -1.97 -13.79
CA PRO A 241 -15.96 -0.89 -14.13
C PRO A 241 -14.73 -1.37 -14.91
N ALA A 242 -14.20 -2.56 -14.60
CA ALA A 242 -13.11 -3.17 -15.36
C ALA A 242 -13.58 -3.56 -16.77
N ILE A 243 -14.79 -4.13 -16.89
CA ILE A 243 -15.38 -4.49 -18.19
C ILE A 243 -15.56 -3.24 -19.06
N TYR A 244 -16.14 -2.18 -18.49
CA TYR A 244 -16.27 -0.88 -19.15
C TYR A 244 -14.90 -0.37 -19.61
N TYR A 245 -13.91 -0.35 -18.70
CA TYR A 245 -12.58 0.11 -19.03
C TYR A 245 -11.94 -0.71 -20.17
N GLY A 246 -12.01 -2.04 -20.10
CA GLY A 246 -11.48 -2.92 -21.15
C GLY A 246 -12.14 -2.72 -22.51
N LEU A 247 -13.47 -2.52 -22.55
CA LEU A 247 -14.23 -2.36 -23.80
C LEU A 247 -13.99 -0.99 -24.46
N PHE A 248 -13.92 0.09 -23.67
CA PHE A 248 -13.85 1.45 -24.21
C PHE A 248 -12.43 2.00 -24.33
N TYR A 249 -11.46 1.45 -23.58
CA TYR A 249 -10.06 1.90 -23.57
C TYR A 249 -9.07 0.86 -24.11
N ASN A 250 -9.55 -0.27 -24.65
CA ASN A 250 -8.74 -1.36 -25.23
C ASN A 250 -7.60 -1.82 -24.28
N ALA A 251 -7.90 -1.89 -22.99
CA ALA A 251 -6.91 -2.15 -21.95
C ALA A 251 -6.86 -3.64 -21.56
N PRO A 252 -5.68 -4.21 -21.30
CA PRO A 252 -5.54 -5.58 -20.82
C PRO A 252 -5.88 -5.68 -19.32
N ILE A 253 -7.17 -5.81 -19.01
CA ILE A 253 -7.71 -5.82 -17.63
C ILE A 253 -7.28 -7.02 -16.76
N LEU A 254 -6.63 -8.04 -17.35
CA LEU A 254 -6.16 -9.24 -16.64
C LEU A 254 -4.63 -9.33 -16.53
N GLN A 255 -3.88 -8.38 -17.09
CA GLN A 255 -2.42 -8.38 -16.98
C GLN A 255 -1.99 -7.76 -15.65
N ILE A 256 -0.99 -8.37 -15.02
CA ILE A 256 -0.34 -7.87 -13.80
C ILE A 256 1.07 -7.45 -14.23
N ASN A 257 1.40 -6.15 -14.18
CA ASN A 257 2.70 -5.64 -14.66
C ASN A 257 3.07 -6.07 -16.09
N GLY A 258 2.09 -6.26 -16.97
CA GLY A 258 2.30 -6.77 -18.33
C GLY A 258 2.60 -8.27 -18.41
N SER A 259 2.71 -8.98 -17.28
CA SER A 259 2.82 -10.44 -17.24
C SER A 259 1.45 -11.10 -17.03
N ASN A 260 1.36 -12.35 -17.49
CA ASN A 260 0.24 -13.21 -17.15
C ASN A 260 0.65 -14.08 -15.94
N PRO A 261 0.03 -13.90 -14.76
CA PRO A 261 0.43 -14.61 -13.56
C PRO A 261 0.32 -16.13 -13.69
N LEU A 262 -0.49 -16.65 -14.62
CA LEU A 262 -0.55 -18.09 -14.90
C LEU A 262 0.73 -18.62 -15.55
N VAL A 263 1.39 -17.81 -16.39
CA VAL A 263 2.67 -18.17 -17.02
C VAL A 263 3.76 -18.23 -15.97
N ASP A 264 3.81 -17.24 -15.07
CA ASP A 264 4.80 -17.19 -13.99
C ASP A 264 4.69 -18.40 -13.05
N VAL A 265 3.47 -18.85 -12.74
CA VAL A 265 3.24 -20.06 -11.93
C VAL A 265 3.63 -21.34 -12.66
N LEU A 266 3.35 -21.45 -13.97
CA LEU A 266 3.69 -22.64 -14.75
C LEU A 266 5.20 -22.81 -14.95
N LEU A 267 5.95 -21.71 -14.96
CA LEU A 267 7.40 -21.66 -15.13
C LEU A 267 8.17 -21.62 -13.80
N CYS A 268 7.50 -21.84 -12.66
CA CYS A 268 8.12 -21.66 -11.35
C CYS A 268 9.25 -22.68 -11.10
N ASP A 269 10.40 -22.20 -10.62
CA ASP A 269 11.49 -23.03 -10.13
C ASP A 269 11.21 -23.48 -8.69
N PHE A 270 10.97 -24.78 -8.47
CA PHE A 270 10.70 -25.34 -7.15
C PHE A 270 11.82 -25.13 -6.13
N GLN A 271 13.10 -25.12 -6.55
CA GLN A 271 14.20 -24.79 -5.64
C GLN A 271 14.11 -23.33 -5.20
N GLY A 272 13.89 -22.41 -6.13
CA GLY A 272 13.59 -21.01 -5.87
C GLY A 272 12.40 -20.81 -4.92
N VAL A 273 11.32 -21.58 -5.09
CA VAL A 273 10.12 -21.51 -4.22
C VAL A 273 10.46 -21.86 -2.77
N PHE A 274 11.21 -22.93 -2.52
CA PHE A 274 11.59 -23.32 -1.16
C PHE A 274 12.51 -22.27 -0.51
N PHE A 275 13.51 -21.79 -1.24
CA PHE A 275 14.42 -20.74 -0.77
C PHE A 275 13.67 -19.45 -0.46
N LYS A 276 12.71 -19.08 -1.31
CA LYS A 276 11.89 -17.89 -1.12
C LYS A 276 10.96 -18.02 0.08
N LEU A 277 10.33 -19.18 0.27
CA LEU A 277 9.48 -19.45 1.43
C LEU A 277 10.30 -19.47 2.73
N SER A 278 11.49 -20.07 2.73
CA SER A 278 12.36 -20.09 3.91
C SER A 278 12.82 -18.68 4.25
N ARG A 279 13.25 -17.90 3.26
CA ARG A 279 13.63 -16.50 3.43
C ARG A 279 12.48 -15.65 3.98
N LEU A 280 11.29 -15.83 3.42
CA LEU A 280 10.07 -15.15 3.86
C LEU A 280 9.77 -15.42 5.32
N LEU A 281 9.79 -16.69 5.73
CA LEU A 281 9.46 -17.09 7.10
C LEU A 281 10.57 -16.79 8.12
N MET A 282 11.84 -16.83 7.70
CA MET A 282 12.97 -16.66 8.61
C MET A 282 13.41 -15.21 8.75
N TYR A 283 13.22 -14.37 7.73
CA TYR A 283 13.74 -13.00 7.68
C TYR A 283 12.65 -11.99 7.30
N GLU A 284 12.02 -12.14 6.13
CA GLU A 284 11.19 -11.06 5.59
C GLU A 284 9.93 -10.78 6.43
N LEU A 285 9.24 -11.81 6.91
CA LEU A 285 8.04 -11.65 7.74
C LEU A 285 8.36 -11.09 9.14
N PRO A 286 9.35 -11.59 9.89
CA PRO A 286 9.79 -10.94 11.13
C PRO A 286 10.21 -9.48 10.91
N ASP A 287 11.09 -9.23 9.94
CA ASP A 287 11.63 -7.89 9.69
C ASP A 287 10.53 -6.91 9.25
N SER A 288 9.50 -7.40 8.57
CA SER A 288 8.34 -6.60 8.18
C SER A 288 7.58 -5.99 9.34
N PHE A 289 7.82 -6.35 10.60
CA PHE A 289 7.16 -5.71 11.73
C PHE A 289 7.72 -4.31 12.04
N LEU A 290 8.95 -4.01 11.60
CA LEU A 290 9.58 -2.69 11.66
C LEU A 290 9.61 -2.07 13.06
N PHE A 291 9.92 -2.86 14.09
CA PHE A 291 10.20 -2.31 15.41
C PHE A 291 11.48 -1.47 15.37
N ALA A 292 11.43 -0.28 15.98
CA ALA A 292 12.61 0.54 16.21
C ALA A 292 13.36 0.09 17.48
N ASP A 293 14.63 0.45 17.58
CA ASP A 293 15.42 0.26 18.80
C ASP A 293 14.75 1.00 19.97
N PHE A 294 14.69 0.35 21.13
CA PHE A 294 14.03 0.91 22.32
C PHE A 294 14.78 0.56 23.60
N LEU A 295 15.21 1.58 24.34
CA LEU A 295 15.96 1.44 25.61
C LEU A 295 17.16 0.49 25.52
N GLY A 296 17.89 0.53 24.40
CA GLY A 296 19.06 -0.33 24.16
C GLY A 296 18.75 -1.75 23.68
N ILE A 297 17.47 -2.10 23.50
CA ILE A 297 17.05 -3.36 22.86
C ILE A 297 16.89 -3.10 21.36
N SER A 298 17.50 -3.94 20.53
CA SER A 298 17.40 -3.79 19.08
C SER A 298 15.99 -4.06 18.56
N GLY A 299 15.57 -3.27 17.58
CA GLY A 299 14.30 -3.41 16.88
C GLY A 299 14.14 -4.79 16.26
N THR A 300 15.20 -5.34 15.69
CA THR A 300 15.23 -6.73 15.18
C THR A 300 14.85 -7.72 16.29
N PHE A 301 15.41 -7.62 17.49
CA PHE A 301 15.05 -8.53 18.58
C PHE A 301 13.56 -8.41 18.94
N LEU A 302 13.01 -7.19 18.99
CA LEU A 302 11.59 -6.96 19.25
C LEU A 302 10.69 -7.58 18.15
N SER A 303 11.08 -7.43 16.88
CA SER A 303 10.42 -8.07 15.73
C SER A 303 10.38 -9.59 15.87
N TYR A 304 11.51 -10.23 16.17
CA TYR A 304 11.57 -11.68 16.35
C TYR A 304 10.84 -12.16 17.61
N ALA A 305 10.82 -11.37 18.69
CA ALA A 305 10.04 -11.68 19.89
C ALA A 305 8.52 -11.69 19.58
N TYR A 306 8.03 -10.69 18.85
CA TYR A 306 6.64 -10.64 18.40
C TYR A 306 6.33 -11.80 17.44
N TYR A 307 7.27 -12.11 16.54
CA TYR A 307 7.15 -13.24 15.62
C TYR A 307 7.07 -14.59 16.34
N ALA A 308 7.87 -14.80 17.38
CA ALA A 308 7.83 -16.02 18.19
C ALA A 308 6.46 -16.20 18.85
N ILE A 309 5.86 -15.13 19.39
CA ILE A 309 4.50 -15.13 19.93
C ILE A 309 3.50 -15.60 18.87
N PHE A 310 3.57 -15.03 17.67
CA PHE A 310 2.73 -15.42 16.55
C PHE A 310 2.91 -16.90 16.18
N ILE A 311 4.13 -17.36 15.98
CA ILE A 311 4.43 -18.73 15.55
C ILE A 311 3.95 -19.76 16.58
N ILE A 312 4.17 -19.50 17.87
CA ILE A 312 3.66 -20.37 18.94
C ILE A 312 2.13 -20.44 18.89
N ALA A 313 1.47 -19.28 18.83
CA ALA A 313 0.01 -19.22 18.74
C ALA A 313 -0.53 -19.97 17.51
N PHE A 314 0.14 -19.78 16.37
CA PHE A 314 -0.22 -20.38 15.10
C PHE A 314 -0.07 -21.91 15.11
N ILE A 315 1.08 -22.43 15.56
CA ILE A 315 1.34 -23.88 15.68
C ILE A 315 0.36 -24.53 16.66
N CYS A 316 0.09 -23.90 17.80
CA CYS A 316 -0.88 -24.44 18.75
C CYS A 316 -2.30 -24.47 18.18
N LEU A 317 -2.72 -23.43 17.44
CA LEU A 317 -4.03 -23.42 16.78
C LEU A 317 -4.13 -24.44 15.64
N LEU A 318 -3.06 -24.63 14.86
CA LEU A 318 -2.95 -25.74 13.89
C LEU A 318 -3.14 -27.09 14.59
N TRP A 319 -2.47 -27.31 15.72
CA TRP A 319 -2.58 -28.54 16.50
C TRP A 319 -3.99 -28.77 17.05
N PHE A 320 -4.63 -27.73 17.61
CA PHE A 320 -6.00 -27.83 18.11
C PHE A 320 -7.01 -28.11 17.00
N ASN A 321 -6.76 -27.63 15.78
CA ASN A 321 -7.65 -27.77 14.63
C ASN A 321 -7.26 -28.89 13.65
N ARG A 322 -6.24 -29.70 13.96
CA ARG A 322 -5.63 -30.69 13.04
C ARG A 322 -6.63 -31.68 12.43
N LYS A 323 -7.64 -32.10 13.19
CA LYS A 323 -8.66 -33.04 12.69
C LYS A 323 -9.51 -32.40 11.60
N GLY A 324 -9.98 -31.16 11.79
CA GLY A 324 -10.74 -30.41 10.80
C GLY A 324 -9.89 -30.08 9.57
N LEU A 325 -8.64 -29.66 9.78
CA LEU A 325 -7.69 -29.40 8.69
C LEU A 325 -7.49 -30.66 7.81
N PHE A 326 -7.30 -31.82 8.42
CA PHE A 326 -7.14 -33.07 7.68
C PHE A 326 -8.39 -33.46 6.88
N VAL A 327 -9.60 -33.19 7.41
CA VAL A 327 -10.86 -33.39 6.67
C VAL A 327 -10.94 -32.45 5.46
N LEU A 328 -10.57 -31.18 5.61
CA LEU A 328 -10.53 -30.21 4.49
C LEU A 328 -9.54 -30.66 3.41
N VAL A 329 -8.32 -31.05 3.80
CA VAL A 329 -7.29 -31.56 2.87
C VAL A 329 -7.80 -32.78 2.10
N LYS A 330 -8.38 -33.77 2.80
CA LYS A 330 -8.98 -34.94 2.14
C LYS A 330 -10.11 -34.55 1.18
N SER A 331 -10.94 -33.59 1.57
CA SER A 331 -12.02 -33.11 0.68
C SER A 331 -11.44 -32.44 -0.56
N LEU A 332 -10.45 -31.57 -0.42
CA LEU A 332 -9.79 -30.90 -1.54
C LEU A 332 -9.08 -31.89 -2.47
N ALA A 333 -8.54 -32.99 -1.94
CA ALA A 333 -7.94 -34.09 -2.71
C ALA A 333 -8.97 -34.97 -3.46
N TYR A 334 -10.27 -34.67 -3.39
CA TYR A 334 -11.32 -35.42 -4.09
C TYR A 334 -11.08 -35.60 -5.61
N PRO A 335 -10.67 -34.58 -6.39
CA PRO A 335 -10.42 -34.75 -7.83
C PRO A 335 -9.35 -35.79 -8.14
N ILE A 336 -8.39 -35.98 -7.22
CA ILE A 336 -7.28 -36.93 -7.36
C ILE A 336 -7.69 -38.31 -6.83
N THR A 337 -8.35 -38.34 -5.66
CA THR A 337 -8.66 -39.59 -4.95
C THR A 337 -9.96 -40.24 -5.40
N LEU A 338 -10.88 -39.47 -6.00
CA LEU A 338 -12.26 -39.82 -6.33
C LEU A 338 -13.10 -40.34 -5.14
N LYS A 339 -12.58 -40.20 -3.91
CA LYS A 339 -13.23 -40.68 -2.68
C LYS A 339 -13.98 -39.54 -2.00
N LYS A 340 -15.32 -39.61 -2.00
CA LYS A 340 -16.14 -38.62 -1.29
C LYS A 340 -15.85 -38.67 0.20
N VAL A 341 -15.53 -37.51 0.77
CA VAL A 341 -15.34 -37.35 2.21
C VAL A 341 -16.66 -36.91 2.82
N LYS A 342 -17.11 -37.61 3.86
CA LYS A 342 -18.27 -37.18 4.65
C LYS A 342 -17.85 -35.94 5.45
N MET A 343 -18.44 -34.78 5.12
CA MET A 343 -18.14 -33.54 5.82
C MET A 343 -18.90 -33.51 7.16
N PRO A 344 -18.23 -33.18 8.28
CA PRO A 344 -18.91 -32.85 9.53
C PRO A 344 -19.68 -31.53 9.39
N SER A 345 -20.36 -31.09 10.47
CA SER A 345 -20.98 -29.77 10.50
C SER A 345 -19.98 -28.70 10.08
N LEU A 346 -20.43 -27.76 9.25
CA LEU A 346 -19.58 -26.68 8.75
C LEU A 346 -19.01 -25.83 9.88
N SER A 347 -19.72 -25.70 11.00
CA SER A 347 -19.25 -24.94 12.17
C SER A 347 -17.92 -25.41 12.75
N VAL A 348 -17.52 -26.65 12.49
CA VAL A 348 -16.20 -27.19 12.89
C VAL A 348 -15.06 -26.52 12.10
N PHE A 349 -15.35 -25.87 10.97
CA PHE A 349 -14.36 -25.25 10.08
C PHE A 349 -14.14 -23.75 10.27
N LYS A 350 -14.81 -23.11 11.24
CA LYS A 350 -14.74 -21.64 11.45
C LYS A 350 -13.31 -21.15 11.74
N GLU A 351 -12.55 -21.88 12.54
CA GLU A 351 -11.17 -21.47 12.88
C GLU A 351 -10.18 -21.74 11.75
N GLN A 352 -10.44 -22.77 10.96
CA GLN A 352 -9.58 -23.22 9.86
C GLN A 352 -9.49 -22.17 8.78
N GLY A 353 -10.54 -21.38 8.55
CA GLY A 353 -10.45 -20.29 7.59
C GLY A 353 -9.44 -19.21 8.00
N ILE A 354 -9.40 -18.84 9.28
CA ILE A 354 -8.40 -17.88 9.81
C ILE A 354 -6.98 -18.44 9.78
N ILE A 355 -6.82 -19.75 9.98
CA ILE A 355 -5.52 -20.43 9.96
C ILE A 355 -5.01 -20.64 8.53
N ILE A 356 -5.89 -21.02 7.60
CA ILE A 356 -5.51 -21.36 6.21
C ILE A 356 -5.24 -20.12 5.37
N TYR A 357 -5.94 -19.01 5.60
CA TYR A 357 -5.74 -17.79 4.82
C TYR A 357 -4.27 -17.33 4.76
N PRO A 358 -3.54 -17.15 5.88
CA PRO A 358 -2.13 -16.77 5.82
C PRO A 358 -1.26 -17.84 5.16
N LEU A 359 -1.54 -19.15 5.34
CA LEU A 359 -0.78 -20.20 4.65
C LEU A 359 -0.94 -20.14 3.13
N LEU A 360 -2.17 -19.93 2.67
CA LEU A 360 -2.45 -19.78 1.25
C LEU A 360 -1.76 -18.54 0.69
N PHE A 361 -1.81 -17.42 1.42
CA PHE A 361 -1.11 -16.21 1.03
C PHE A 361 0.40 -16.45 0.89
N LEU A 362 1.05 -17.04 1.91
CA LEU A 362 2.49 -17.31 1.91
C LEU A 362 2.89 -18.27 0.78
N LEU A 363 2.06 -19.29 0.52
CA LEU A 363 2.26 -20.22 -0.59
C LEU A 363 2.19 -19.51 -1.95
N VAL A 364 1.17 -18.67 -2.16
CA VAL A 364 1.01 -17.95 -3.43
C VAL A 364 2.13 -16.93 -3.62
N TYR A 365 2.54 -16.23 -2.56
CA TYR A 365 3.72 -15.39 -2.61
C TYR A 365 4.96 -16.21 -3.01
N ALA A 366 5.22 -17.36 -2.36
CA ALA A 366 6.37 -18.20 -2.67
C ALA A 366 6.37 -18.70 -4.13
N LEU A 367 5.20 -18.98 -4.70
CA LEU A 367 5.02 -19.41 -6.09
C LEU A 367 5.07 -18.26 -7.12
N SER A 368 4.97 -17.01 -6.68
CA SER A 368 4.97 -15.85 -7.59
C SER A 368 6.39 -15.48 -8.05
N GLY A 369 6.49 -14.71 -9.14
CA GLY A 369 7.76 -14.08 -9.55
C GLY A 369 8.22 -12.90 -8.66
N TYR A 370 7.38 -12.43 -7.73
CA TYR A 370 7.65 -11.25 -6.91
C TYR A 370 8.59 -11.52 -5.75
N SER A 371 9.66 -10.76 -5.56
CA SER A 371 10.52 -10.88 -4.37
C SER A 371 10.41 -9.62 -3.50
N LEU A 372 10.28 -9.78 -2.18
CA LEU A 372 10.37 -8.68 -1.22
C LEU A 372 11.82 -8.23 -1.01
N SER A 373 12.79 -9.13 -1.26
CA SER A 373 14.21 -8.87 -1.05
C SER A 373 15.11 -9.68 -2.04
N PRO A 374 16.33 -9.22 -2.40
CA PRO A 374 16.88 -7.92 -2.08
C PRO A 374 16.04 -6.87 -2.79
N VAL A 375 15.65 -5.85 -2.04
CA VAL A 375 15.32 -4.58 -2.65
C VAL A 375 16.60 -4.21 -3.41
N PRO A 376 16.61 -4.07 -4.75
CA PRO A 376 17.80 -3.57 -5.46
C PRO A 376 18.28 -2.23 -4.88
N TRP A 377 17.37 -1.53 -4.19
CA TRP A 377 17.47 -0.29 -3.44
C TRP A 377 17.75 -0.54 -1.95
N LYS A 378 18.72 -1.40 -1.63
CA LYS A 378 19.06 -1.78 -0.23
C LYS A 378 19.77 -0.67 0.55
N GLU A 379 19.76 0.56 0.04
CA GLU A 379 20.22 1.74 0.74
C GLU A 379 18.97 2.37 1.38
N HIS A 380 18.91 2.32 2.72
CA HIS A 380 17.85 2.86 3.58
C HIS A 380 17.51 4.35 3.34
N GLU A 381 18.20 5.02 2.40
CA GLU A 381 18.18 6.47 2.21
C GLU A 381 17.08 6.94 1.23
N MET A 382 16.68 6.12 0.24
CA MET A 382 15.72 6.58 -0.78
C MET A 382 14.27 6.14 -0.57
N TRP A 383 14.07 4.97 0.03
CA TRP A 383 12.73 4.40 0.18
C TRP A 383 12.53 3.95 1.62
N SER A 384 11.41 4.34 2.19
CA SER A 384 11.03 3.94 3.54
C SER A 384 10.92 2.41 3.65
N ASP A 385 11.48 1.84 4.71
CA ASP A 385 11.62 0.39 4.92
C ASP A 385 10.30 -0.39 4.74
N TYR A 386 9.15 0.26 4.93
CA TYR A 386 7.83 -0.35 4.78
C TYR A 386 7.45 -0.67 3.33
N ILE A 387 8.02 0.02 2.33
CA ILE A 387 7.65 -0.13 0.92
C ILE A 387 7.99 -1.55 0.44
N GLY A 388 9.16 -2.06 0.83
CA GLY A 388 9.59 -3.41 0.49
C GLY A 388 8.64 -4.50 1.02
N TYR A 389 7.99 -4.25 2.17
CA TYR A 389 7.12 -5.22 2.82
C TYR A 389 5.63 -5.04 2.54
N ARG A 390 5.21 -4.02 1.77
CA ARG A 390 3.80 -3.65 1.55
C ARG A 390 2.88 -4.80 1.10
N TYR A 391 3.42 -5.81 0.44
CA TYR A 391 2.65 -6.99 0.02
C TYR A 391 2.27 -7.90 1.19
N LEU A 392 2.95 -7.84 2.33
CA LEU A 392 2.65 -8.64 3.53
C LEU A 392 1.50 -8.05 4.38
N ILE A 393 1.07 -6.83 4.09
CA ILE A 393 -0.02 -6.14 4.81
C ILE A 393 -1.28 -7.02 4.96
N PRO A 394 -1.75 -7.76 3.94
CA PRO A 394 -2.95 -8.60 4.07
C PRO A 394 -2.84 -9.73 5.09
N VAL A 395 -1.65 -10.12 5.50
CA VAL A 395 -1.42 -11.20 6.47
C VAL A 395 -1.51 -10.68 7.91
N VAL A 396 -1.13 -9.42 8.16
CA VAL A 396 -1.02 -8.88 9.52
C VAL A 396 -2.35 -8.94 10.28
N PRO A 397 -3.51 -8.56 9.73
CA PRO A 397 -4.79 -8.72 10.42
C PRO A 397 -5.08 -10.14 10.92
N PHE A 398 -4.65 -11.15 10.16
CA PHE A 398 -4.80 -12.56 10.55
C PHE A 398 -3.84 -12.94 11.66
N ILE A 399 -2.61 -12.44 11.66
CA ILE A 399 -1.65 -12.62 12.77
C ILE A 399 -2.28 -12.16 14.09
N LEU A 400 -2.89 -10.98 14.09
CA LEU A 400 -3.54 -10.40 15.28
C LEU A 400 -4.78 -11.22 15.70
N ALA A 401 -5.59 -11.67 14.73
CA ALA A 401 -6.73 -12.55 14.99
C ALA A 401 -6.28 -13.91 15.58
N ILE A 402 -5.23 -14.51 15.03
CA ILE A 402 -4.65 -15.79 15.48
C ILE A 402 -4.18 -15.70 16.93
N ILE A 403 -3.41 -14.66 17.27
CA ILE A 403 -2.95 -14.45 18.65
C ILE A 403 -4.14 -14.25 19.60
N GLY A 404 -5.12 -13.43 19.22
CA GLY A 404 -6.31 -13.18 20.06
C GLY A 404 -7.21 -14.41 20.27
N ILE A 405 -7.45 -15.22 19.22
CA ILE A 405 -8.19 -16.48 19.31
C ILE A 405 -7.44 -17.49 20.18
N PHE A 406 -6.12 -17.58 20.03
CA PHE A 406 -5.30 -18.46 20.86
C PHE A 406 -5.32 -18.05 22.34
N ALA A 407 -5.20 -16.75 22.62
CA ALA A 407 -5.30 -16.20 23.97
C ALA A 407 -6.67 -16.52 24.61
N ASP A 408 -7.78 -16.40 23.89
CA ASP A 408 -9.12 -16.82 24.36
C ASP A 408 -9.14 -18.31 24.75
N LYS A 409 -8.58 -19.19 23.92
CA LYS A 409 -8.55 -20.64 24.20
C LYS A 409 -7.75 -20.97 25.45
N ILE A 410 -6.59 -20.34 25.66
CA ILE A 410 -5.79 -20.57 26.85
C ILE A 410 -6.48 -19.98 28.09
N ALA A 411 -7.09 -18.79 27.97
CA ALA A 411 -7.79 -18.13 29.07
C ALA A 411 -8.94 -18.97 29.64
N LYS A 412 -9.55 -19.84 28.84
CA LYS A 412 -10.57 -20.81 29.31
C LYS A 412 -10.00 -21.89 30.23
N LYS A 413 -8.70 -22.19 30.13
CA LYS A 413 -8.00 -23.14 31.01
C LYS A 413 -7.30 -22.45 32.18
N SER A 414 -6.62 -21.34 31.91
CA SER A 414 -5.94 -20.53 32.93
C SER A 414 -5.78 -19.10 32.44
N ALA A 415 -6.16 -18.14 33.28
CA ALA A 415 -6.07 -16.72 32.96
C ALA A 415 -4.61 -16.21 32.94
N LEU A 416 -3.72 -16.79 33.76
CA LEU A 416 -2.35 -16.29 33.92
C LEU A 416 -1.50 -16.42 32.63
N PRO A 417 -1.37 -17.59 31.97
CA PRO A 417 -0.59 -17.69 30.74
C PRO A 417 -1.17 -16.84 29.60
N ALA A 418 -2.50 -16.74 29.51
CA ALA A 418 -3.15 -15.86 28.53
C ALA A 418 -2.85 -14.37 28.81
N GLY A 419 -2.87 -13.97 30.08
CA GLY A 419 -2.50 -12.62 30.51
C GLY A 419 -1.06 -12.27 30.19
N ILE A 420 -0.11 -13.18 30.44
CA ILE A 420 1.32 -12.98 30.10
C ILE A 420 1.51 -12.82 28.58
N LEU A 421 0.89 -13.71 27.79
CA LEU A 421 0.94 -13.65 26.32
C LEU A 421 0.43 -12.30 25.79
N LEU A 422 -0.71 -11.85 26.29
CA LEU A 422 -1.33 -10.59 25.89
C LEU A 422 -0.52 -9.39 26.37
N ALA A 423 -0.03 -9.39 27.61
CA ALA A 423 0.80 -8.31 28.12
C ALA A 423 2.09 -8.17 27.30
N ALA A 424 2.73 -9.28 26.91
CA ALA A 424 3.91 -9.25 26.06
C ALA A 424 3.58 -8.72 24.65
N ALA A 425 2.53 -9.23 24.00
CA ALA A 425 2.15 -8.80 22.65
C ALA A 425 1.71 -7.33 22.60
N LEU A 426 0.87 -6.90 23.54
CA LEU A 426 0.40 -5.51 23.65
C LEU A 426 1.54 -4.58 24.07
N GLY A 427 2.44 -5.03 24.96
CA GLY A 427 3.61 -4.26 25.38
C GLY A 427 4.57 -4.00 24.23
N LEU A 428 4.89 -5.03 23.44
CA LEU A 428 5.68 -4.88 22.22
C LEU A 428 5.00 -3.92 21.24
N GLY A 429 3.72 -4.16 20.93
CA GLY A 429 2.94 -3.29 20.07
C GLY A 429 2.91 -1.82 20.54
N LEU A 430 2.75 -1.59 21.85
CA LEU A 430 2.79 -0.26 22.45
C LEU A 430 4.17 0.39 22.29
N ILE A 431 5.25 -0.33 22.59
CA ILE A 431 6.64 0.15 22.38
C ILE A 431 6.82 0.58 20.93
N GLY A 432 6.39 -0.26 19.99
CA GLY A 432 6.47 0.02 18.57
C GLY A 432 5.64 1.23 18.12
N ASN A 433 4.47 1.48 18.69
CA ASN A 433 3.66 2.65 18.32
C ASN A 433 4.13 3.93 19.03
N ILE A 434 4.66 3.84 20.25
CA ILE A 434 5.20 5.01 20.96
C ILE A 434 6.40 5.60 20.20
N SER A 435 7.25 4.77 19.59
CA SER A 435 8.34 5.27 18.75
C SER A 435 7.84 6.01 17.51
N LEU A 436 6.59 5.80 17.10
CA LEU A 436 5.94 6.52 16.01
C LEU A 436 5.20 7.77 16.46
N VAL A 437 5.19 8.12 17.75
CA VAL A 437 4.50 9.31 18.25
C VAL A 437 5.49 10.34 18.77
N SER A 438 5.58 11.47 18.07
CA SER A 438 6.44 12.60 18.43
C SER A 438 5.65 13.91 18.57
N LEU A 439 5.51 14.39 19.81
CA LEU A 439 4.85 15.67 20.09
C LEU A 439 5.58 16.87 19.48
N ASN A 440 6.90 16.78 19.34
CA ASN A 440 7.71 17.82 18.69
C ASN A 440 7.37 17.98 17.21
N LYS A 441 6.86 16.91 16.59
CA LYS A 441 6.49 16.85 15.17
C LYS A 441 5.01 17.13 14.92
N PHE A 442 4.21 17.29 15.97
CA PHE A 442 2.77 17.42 15.87
C PHE A 442 2.35 18.59 14.97
N GLY A 443 1.47 18.32 14.00
CA GLY A 443 0.82 19.36 13.21
C GLY A 443 1.66 19.98 12.08
N ARG A 444 2.92 19.56 11.94
CA ARG A 444 3.89 20.18 11.01
C ARG A 444 3.41 20.23 9.55
N PHE A 445 2.65 19.23 9.12
CA PHE A 445 2.27 19.02 7.72
C PHE A 445 0.80 19.39 7.43
N PHE A 446 0.15 20.14 8.32
CA PHE A 446 -1.27 20.50 8.17
C PHE A 446 -1.52 21.36 6.92
N ALA A 447 -0.50 22.10 6.49
CA ALA A 447 -0.57 23.03 5.37
C ALA A 447 -0.12 22.41 4.05
N ASP A 448 0.43 21.19 4.03
CA ASP A 448 1.00 20.61 2.82
C ASP A 448 -0.09 20.23 1.82
N LYS A 449 0.17 20.45 0.52
CA LYS A 449 -0.76 20.07 -0.55
C LYS A 449 -1.03 18.58 -0.54
N GLY A 450 -2.30 18.22 -0.62
CA GLY A 450 -2.71 16.85 -0.83
C GLY A 450 -2.65 16.40 -2.28
N TYR A 451 -2.05 17.17 -3.19
CA TYR A 451 -2.07 16.91 -4.62
C TYR A 451 -0.76 17.37 -5.27
N SER A 452 -0.42 16.81 -6.42
CA SER A 452 0.74 17.19 -7.23
C SER A 452 0.44 17.02 -8.72
N TYR A 453 0.66 18.05 -9.53
CA TYR A 453 0.60 17.91 -10.99
C TYR A 453 1.92 17.39 -11.57
N ASN A 454 3.01 17.44 -10.81
CA ASN A 454 4.29 16.84 -11.20
C ASN A 454 4.13 15.33 -11.40
N ILE A 455 3.50 14.61 -10.47
CA ILE A 455 3.27 13.17 -10.64
C ILE A 455 2.36 12.86 -11.84
N ILE A 456 1.38 13.71 -12.18
CA ILE A 456 0.58 13.52 -13.41
C ILE A 456 1.46 13.65 -14.65
N GLY A 457 2.29 14.69 -14.70
CA GLY A 457 3.24 14.91 -15.78
C GLY A 457 4.20 13.73 -15.96
N ASP A 458 4.78 13.23 -14.87
CA ASP A 458 5.67 12.06 -14.87
C ASP A 458 5.00 10.85 -15.51
N LYS A 459 3.77 10.52 -15.09
CA LYS A 459 3.07 9.37 -15.64
C LYS A 459 2.68 9.56 -17.10
N VAL A 460 2.27 10.76 -17.51
CA VAL A 460 2.00 11.09 -18.92
C VAL A 460 3.26 10.88 -19.76
N GLY A 461 4.41 11.42 -19.33
CA GLY A 461 5.67 11.30 -20.04
C GLY A 461 6.15 9.86 -20.15
N LEU A 462 6.04 9.12 -19.06
CA LEU A 462 6.46 7.73 -18.99
C LEU A 462 5.70 6.83 -19.97
N ARG A 463 4.43 7.14 -20.28
CA ARG A 463 3.50 6.15 -20.82
C ARG A 463 2.74 6.56 -22.09
N VAL A 464 2.62 7.85 -22.41
CA VAL A 464 1.99 8.33 -23.66
C VAL A 464 3.00 8.31 -24.81
N LYS A 465 3.04 7.19 -25.56
CA LYS A 465 3.99 6.99 -26.68
C LYS A 465 3.63 7.80 -27.94
N ASP A 466 2.34 7.83 -28.29
CA ASP A 466 1.85 8.42 -29.53
C ASP A 466 0.93 9.60 -29.25
N ASN A 467 0.91 10.59 -30.15
CA ASN A 467 0.05 11.78 -30.07
C ASN A 467 0.19 12.58 -28.77
N LEU A 468 1.42 12.71 -28.23
CA LEU A 468 1.69 13.40 -26.97
C LEU A 468 1.02 14.78 -26.90
N GLY A 469 1.09 15.58 -27.96
CA GLY A 469 0.46 16.91 -28.02
C GLY A 469 -1.04 16.94 -27.67
N LYS A 470 -1.81 15.90 -28.04
CA LYS A 470 -3.24 15.81 -27.67
C LYS A 470 -3.46 15.62 -26.17
N TYR A 471 -2.54 14.93 -25.50
CA TYR A 471 -2.58 14.74 -24.05
C TYR A 471 -2.08 15.96 -23.29
N LEU A 472 -1.28 16.83 -23.92
CA LEU A 472 -0.79 18.06 -23.29
C LEU A 472 -1.81 19.19 -23.33
N GLU A 473 -2.63 19.27 -24.38
CA GLU A 473 -3.61 20.36 -24.60
C GLU A 473 -4.50 20.65 -23.39
N PRO A 474 -5.06 19.66 -22.67
CA PRO A 474 -5.88 19.93 -21.50
C PRO A 474 -5.11 20.61 -20.36
N PHE A 475 -3.84 20.26 -20.17
CA PHE A 475 -3.00 20.78 -19.09
C PHE A 475 -2.50 22.21 -19.35
N GLU A 476 -2.65 22.74 -20.58
CA GLU A 476 -2.44 24.16 -20.88
C GLU A 476 -3.45 25.07 -20.17
N LYS A 477 -4.54 24.52 -19.62
CA LYS A 477 -5.52 25.27 -18.81
C LYS A 477 -5.09 25.43 -17.36
N LEU A 478 -4.05 24.71 -16.91
CA LEU A 478 -3.53 24.84 -15.56
C LEU A 478 -3.02 26.25 -15.29
N GLU A 479 -3.19 26.70 -14.06
CA GLU A 479 -2.52 27.89 -13.54
C GLU A 479 -1.00 27.75 -13.71
N TRP A 480 -0.33 28.86 -14.01
CA TRP A 480 1.08 28.86 -14.40
C TRP A 480 1.99 28.04 -13.48
N PRO A 481 1.94 28.17 -12.13
CA PRO A 481 2.80 27.36 -11.26
C PRO A 481 2.53 25.85 -11.34
N LEU A 482 1.26 25.45 -11.46
CA LEU A 482 0.88 24.03 -11.56
C LEU A 482 1.24 23.46 -12.94
N ARG A 483 1.16 24.29 -13.98
CA ARG A 483 1.58 23.94 -15.33
C ARG A 483 3.08 23.66 -15.38
N LEU A 484 3.91 24.51 -14.76
CA LEU A 484 5.35 24.27 -14.67
C LEU A 484 5.66 22.97 -13.91
N GLN A 485 4.94 22.67 -12.82
CA GLN A 485 5.07 21.39 -12.12
C GLN A 485 4.74 20.20 -13.01
N PHE A 486 3.64 20.28 -13.79
CA PHE A 486 3.28 19.26 -14.76
C PHE A 486 4.38 19.03 -15.79
N TYR A 487 4.94 20.09 -16.38
CA TYR A 487 6.03 19.96 -17.36
C TYR A 487 7.35 19.49 -16.73
N GLU A 488 7.61 19.81 -15.47
CA GLU A 488 8.74 19.22 -14.73
C GLU A 488 8.56 17.70 -14.62
N GLY A 489 7.39 17.24 -14.17
CA GLY A 489 7.08 15.81 -14.16
C GLY A 489 7.19 15.17 -15.54
N LEU A 490 6.62 15.81 -16.56
CA LEU A 490 6.67 15.33 -17.95
C LEU A 490 8.11 15.10 -18.44
N GLY A 491 9.02 15.99 -18.05
CA GLY A 491 10.45 15.86 -18.35
C GLY A 491 11.06 14.60 -17.74
N SER A 492 10.77 14.33 -16.46
CA SER A 492 11.17 13.09 -15.76
C SER A 492 10.65 11.86 -16.49
N GLY A 493 9.34 11.80 -16.72
CA GLY A 493 8.68 10.64 -17.31
C GLY A 493 9.19 10.32 -18.72
N LEU A 494 9.32 11.34 -19.58
CA LEU A 494 9.84 11.18 -20.94
C LEU A 494 11.29 10.70 -20.94
N ALA A 495 12.12 11.30 -20.09
CA ALA A 495 13.52 10.93 -19.99
C ALA A 495 13.70 9.49 -19.49
N TRP A 496 12.90 9.06 -18.51
CA TRP A 496 12.92 7.68 -18.04
C TRP A 496 12.47 6.70 -19.13
N ARG A 497 11.42 7.02 -19.87
CA ARG A 497 10.90 6.18 -20.96
C ARG A 497 11.91 5.99 -22.08
N LEU A 498 12.56 7.08 -22.49
CA LEU A 498 13.44 7.14 -23.66
C LEU A 498 14.92 6.88 -23.31
N LYS A 499 15.22 6.49 -22.06
CA LYS A 499 16.59 6.30 -21.59
C LYS A 499 17.42 5.33 -22.45
N ASP A 500 16.76 4.30 -22.97
CA ASP A 500 17.38 3.26 -23.81
C ASP A 500 17.46 3.67 -25.31
N GLU A 501 16.68 4.68 -25.72
CA GLU A 501 16.69 5.24 -27.08
C GLU A 501 17.78 6.32 -27.26
N GLY A 502 18.34 6.81 -26.14
CA GLY A 502 19.48 7.71 -26.09
C GLY A 502 19.11 9.20 -25.93
N VAL A 503 20.09 9.96 -25.43
CA VAL A 503 19.97 11.38 -25.03
C VAL A 503 19.43 12.27 -26.16
N ASN A 504 19.87 12.03 -27.40
CA ASN A 504 19.43 12.81 -28.57
C ASN A 504 17.94 12.63 -28.87
N GLU A 505 17.37 11.47 -28.59
CA GLU A 505 15.95 11.23 -28.84
C GLU A 505 15.08 11.98 -27.83
N ILE A 506 15.49 12.05 -26.56
CA ILE A 506 14.84 12.87 -25.54
C ILE A 506 14.78 14.34 -25.99
N ILE A 507 15.90 14.89 -26.42
CA ILE A 507 15.99 16.29 -26.88
C ILE A 507 15.10 16.53 -28.10
N LYS A 508 15.12 15.62 -29.10
CA LYS A 508 14.25 15.72 -30.27
C LYS A 508 12.77 15.74 -29.88
N VAL A 509 12.35 14.90 -28.93
CA VAL A 509 10.96 14.89 -28.45
C VAL A 509 10.63 16.22 -27.76
N PHE A 510 11.52 16.75 -26.91
CA PHE A 510 11.32 18.05 -26.27
C PHE A 510 11.18 19.19 -27.29
N ASP A 511 12.02 19.22 -28.32
CA ASP A 511 12.02 20.26 -29.35
C ASP A 511 10.83 20.15 -30.32
N ARG A 512 10.42 18.92 -30.65
CA ARG A 512 9.36 18.66 -31.64
C ARG A 512 7.96 18.75 -31.05
N GLU A 513 7.75 18.19 -29.86
CA GLU A 513 6.40 17.99 -29.31
C GLU A 513 6.00 19.05 -28.27
N ILE A 514 6.97 19.79 -27.70
CA ILE A 514 6.73 20.65 -26.54
C ILE A 514 7.20 22.08 -26.79
N ARG A 515 6.39 23.05 -26.35
CA ARG A 515 6.69 24.47 -26.50
C ARG A 515 7.98 24.86 -25.76
N LYS A 516 8.80 25.69 -26.40
CA LYS A 516 10.10 26.14 -25.89
C LYS A 516 10.02 26.83 -24.53
N GLU A 517 8.90 27.47 -24.23
CA GLU A 517 8.66 28.14 -22.94
C GLU A 517 8.71 27.16 -21.75
N TYR A 518 8.38 25.88 -21.94
CA TYR A 518 8.39 24.86 -20.88
C TYR A 518 9.69 24.06 -20.79
N HIS A 519 10.64 24.29 -21.70
CA HIS A 519 11.88 23.53 -21.76
C HIS A 519 12.66 23.60 -20.44
N HIS A 520 12.69 24.76 -19.79
CA HIS A 520 13.34 24.89 -18.48
C HIS A 520 12.78 23.91 -17.43
N SER A 521 11.47 23.67 -17.41
CA SER A 521 10.84 22.70 -16.51
C SER A 521 11.13 21.26 -16.94
N LEU A 522 11.07 20.96 -18.24
CA LEU A 522 11.39 19.62 -18.76
C LEU A 522 12.83 19.19 -18.41
N TYR A 523 13.81 20.06 -18.64
CA TYR A 523 15.21 19.75 -18.34
C TYR A 523 15.45 19.64 -16.84
N LYS A 524 14.74 20.40 -16.01
CA LYS A 524 14.74 20.22 -14.55
C LYS A 524 14.22 18.85 -14.16
N GLY A 525 13.08 18.43 -14.70
CA GLY A 525 12.53 17.09 -14.50
C GLY A 525 13.47 15.98 -14.95
N TRP A 526 14.12 16.16 -16.09
CA TRP A 526 15.12 15.21 -16.58
C TRP A 526 16.32 15.12 -15.63
N GLY A 527 16.84 16.24 -15.13
CA GLY A 527 17.91 16.22 -14.14
C GLY A 527 17.54 15.42 -12.89
N ALA A 528 16.29 15.52 -12.46
CA ALA A 528 15.77 14.84 -11.27
C ALA A 528 15.71 13.31 -11.38
N ILE A 529 15.82 12.70 -12.56
CA ILE A 529 15.79 11.22 -12.64
C ILE A 529 17.13 10.58 -12.22
N PHE A 530 18.20 11.36 -12.23
CA PHE A 530 19.53 10.84 -11.96
C PHE A 530 19.82 10.93 -10.47
N SER A 531 20.11 9.79 -9.86
CA SER A 531 20.64 9.73 -8.51
C SER A 531 22.16 9.53 -8.58
N PRO A 532 22.97 10.49 -8.10
CA PRO A 532 24.41 10.31 -7.99
C PRO A 532 24.82 9.26 -6.95
N ASP A 533 23.85 8.67 -6.23
CA ASP A 533 23.98 7.51 -5.35
C ASP A 533 24.52 6.29 -6.11
N TYR A 534 24.33 6.26 -7.43
CA TYR A 534 24.85 5.21 -8.29
C TYR A 534 25.88 5.76 -9.30
N PRO A 535 27.14 5.26 -9.27
CA PRO A 535 28.18 5.68 -10.22
C PRO A 535 27.75 5.59 -11.70
N ASP A 536 26.93 4.58 -12.03
CA ASP A 536 26.38 4.39 -13.38
C ASP A 536 25.38 5.49 -13.77
N GLU A 537 24.53 5.93 -12.83
CA GLU A 537 23.58 7.02 -13.07
C GLU A 537 24.30 8.37 -13.17
N TYR A 538 25.37 8.57 -12.41
CA TYR A 538 26.24 9.73 -12.56
C TYR A 538 26.86 9.83 -13.97
N ALA A 539 27.44 8.73 -14.46
CA ALA A 539 28.03 8.70 -15.80
C ALA A 539 26.99 9.01 -16.89
N LYS A 540 25.76 8.50 -16.73
CA LYS A 540 24.62 8.83 -17.61
C LYS A 540 24.23 10.31 -17.51
N ALA A 541 24.22 10.90 -16.32
CA ALA A 541 23.92 12.32 -16.12
C ALA A 541 24.96 13.21 -16.82
N VAL A 542 26.26 12.87 -16.74
CA VAL A 542 27.33 13.59 -17.46
C VAL A 542 27.14 13.48 -18.96
N ALA A 543 26.90 12.26 -19.48
CA ALA A 543 26.64 12.05 -20.90
C ALA A 543 25.41 12.84 -21.39
N ALA A 544 24.32 12.85 -20.60
CA ALA A 544 23.14 13.65 -20.88
C ALA A 544 23.47 15.15 -20.92
N SER A 545 24.16 15.67 -19.91
CA SER A 545 24.55 17.08 -19.81
C SER A 545 25.42 17.56 -20.97
N GLY A 546 26.18 16.66 -21.61
CA GLY A 546 27.01 16.96 -22.78
C GLY A 546 26.18 17.33 -24.02
N ALA A 547 25.00 16.74 -24.19
CA ALA A 547 24.13 16.99 -25.33
C ALA A 547 23.09 18.11 -25.10
N ILE A 548 22.84 18.48 -23.83
CA ILE A 548 21.84 19.51 -23.48
C ILE A 548 22.31 20.89 -23.97
N PRO A 549 21.45 21.66 -24.67
CA PRO A 549 21.77 23.04 -25.06
C PRO A 549 22.21 23.90 -23.88
N LEU A 550 23.25 24.71 -24.06
CA LEU A 550 23.90 25.50 -22.98
C LEU A 550 22.90 26.29 -22.12
N LYS A 551 21.90 26.91 -22.75
CA LYS A 551 20.84 27.69 -22.08
C LYS A 551 19.95 26.89 -21.12
N TYR A 552 19.91 25.55 -21.23
CA TYR A 552 19.05 24.70 -20.41
C TYR A 552 19.81 23.87 -19.37
N LYS A 553 21.14 23.79 -19.49
CA LYS A 553 22.00 23.11 -18.50
C LYS A 553 21.77 23.60 -17.06
N PRO A 554 21.57 24.90 -16.77
CA PRO A 554 21.23 25.36 -15.43
C PRO A 554 20.07 24.59 -14.78
N PHE A 555 18.97 24.44 -15.51
CA PHE A 555 17.77 23.77 -15.00
C PHE A 555 17.98 22.27 -14.80
N PHE A 556 18.71 21.63 -15.72
CA PHE A 556 19.11 20.24 -15.57
C PHE A 556 19.91 20.01 -14.29
N TYR A 557 20.93 20.83 -14.04
CA TYR A 557 21.74 20.71 -12.83
C TYR A 557 20.96 21.06 -11.55
N GLU A 558 19.99 21.97 -11.62
CA GLU A 558 19.05 22.20 -10.51
C GLU A 558 18.24 20.93 -10.20
N GLY A 559 17.65 20.29 -11.21
CA GLY A 559 16.95 19.02 -11.03
C GLY A 559 17.84 17.90 -10.49
N PHE A 560 19.07 17.81 -11.02
CA PHE A 560 20.08 16.85 -10.57
C PHE A 560 20.43 17.03 -9.09
N GLY A 561 20.58 18.28 -8.65
CA GLY A 561 20.81 18.59 -7.23
C GLY A 561 19.64 18.20 -6.32
N ARG A 562 18.38 18.23 -6.81
CA ARG A 562 17.20 17.86 -6.02
C ARG A 562 17.16 16.39 -5.62
N ASN A 563 17.87 15.52 -6.33
CA ASN A 563 17.96 14.08 -6.03
C ASN A 563 19.30 13.67 -5.43
N MET A 564 20.11 14.63 -4.97
CA MET A 564 21.29 14.34 -4.15
C MET A 564 20.88 14.13 -2.69
N ASN A 565 21.03 12.90 -2.17
CA ASN A 565 20.61 12.55 -0.80
C ASN A 565 21.77 12.44 0.22
N PHE A 566 23.03 12.75 -0.16
CA PHE A 566 24.21 12.59 0.72
C PHE A 566 24.39 13.67 1.81
N PHE A 567 23.34 13.99 2.56
CA PHE A 567 23.44 14.96 3.65
C PHE A 567 24.45 14.53 4.73
N ASP A 568 24.68 13.22 4.85
CA ASP A 568 25.61 12.64 5.81
C ASP A 568 27.02 12.38 5.22
N ASN A 569 27.23 12.63 3.91
CA ASN A 569 28.54 12.48 3.26
C ASN A 569 28.92 13.71 2.39
N PRO A 570 29.31 14.84 3.02
CA PRO A 570 29.69 16.07 2.31
C PRO A 570 30.85 15.89 1.32
N SER A 571 31.77 14.95 1.56
CA SER A 571 32.85 14.61 0.63
C SER A 571 32.32 14.17 -0.73
N ARG A 572 31.26 13.35 -0.75
CA ARG A 572 30.64 12.86 -1.98
C ARG A 572 29.97 13.97 -2.78
N ILE A 573 29.36 14.95 -2.08
CA ILE A 573 28.84 16.17 -2.71
C ILE A 573 29.98 16.95 -3.36
N ALA A 574 31.08 17.16 -2.64
CA ALA A 574 32.25 17.88 -3.18
C ALA A 574 32.87 17.19 -4.40
N GLU A 575 33.01 15.85 -4.37
CA GLU A 575 33.46 15.05 -5.50
C GLU A 575 32.54 15.18 -6.71
N THR A 576 31.22 15.11 -6.49
CA THR A 576 30.22 15.26 -7.56
C THR A 576 30.26 16.67 -8.15
N MET A 577 30.39 17.70 -7.30
CA MET A 577 30.48 19.10 -7.72
C MET A 577 31.77 19.40 -8.48
N ALA A 578 32.89 18.76 -8.13
CA ALA A 578 34.17 18.94 -8.83
C ALA A 578 34.07 18.58 -10.31
N MET A 579 33.18 17.65 -10.65
CA MET A 579 32.95 17.19 -12.02
C MET A 579 31.91 18.02 -12.79
N ILE A 580 31.19 18.92 -12.11
CA ILE A 580 30.27 19.88 -12.73
C ILE A 580 31.06 21.16 -13.07
N GLY A 581 30.85 21.68 -14.28
CA GLY A 581 31.43 22.96 -14.71
C GLY A 581 31.12 24.07 -13.71
N GLN A 582 32.12 24.90 -13.40
CA GLN A 582 32.03 25.90 -12.33
C GLN A 582 30.84 26.85 -12.50
N GLU A 583 30.47 27.15 -13.74
CA GLU A 583 29.33 27.96 -14.14
C GLU A 583 27.96 27.33 -13.83
N PHE A 584 27.88 26.01 -13.64
CA PHE A 584 26.63 25.29 -13.38
C PHE A 584 26.46 24.84 -11.92
N ARG A 585 27.55 24.80 -11.14
CA ARG A 585 27.52 24.47 -9.71
C ARG A 585 26.48 25.25 -8.91
N PRO A 586 26.29 26.59 -9.11
CA PRO A 586 25.26 27.33 -8.39
C PRO A 586 23.88 26.69 -8.48
N TYR A 587 23.46 26.26 -9.66
CA TYR A 587 22.14 25.67 -9.88
C TYR A 587 22.01 24.29 -9.22
N CYS A 588 23.08 23.48 -9.25
CA CYS A 588 23.09 22.23 -8.53
C CYS A 588 22.95 22.44 -7.02
N TYR A 589 23.62 23.45 -6.46
CA TYR A 589 23.44 23.85 -5.06
C TYR A 589 22.04 24.40 -4.74
N ILE A 590 21.35 25.09 -5.68
CA ILE A 590 19.92 25.41 -5.54
C ILE A 590 19.10 24.12 -5.40
N GLY A 591 19.38 23.11 -6.23
CA GLY A 591 18.72 21.80 -6.16
C GLY A 591 18.93 21.10 -4.81
N ILE A 592 20.17 21.06 -4.33
CA ILE A 592 20.51 20.52 -2.99
C ILE A 592 19.77 21.29 -1.91
N GLY A 593 19.80 22.62 -1.99
CA GLY A 593 19.08 23.50 -1.09
C GLY A 593 17.59 23.19 -1.06
N TYR A 594 16.96 22.99 -2.22
CA TYR A 594 15.55 22.58 -2.32
C TYR A 594 15.27 21.30 -1.55
N ARG A 595 16.12 20.27 -1.72
CA ARG A 595 15.95 18.99 -1.00
C ARG A 595 16.13 19.16 0.52
N ILE A 596 17.14 19.91 0.97
CA ILE A 596 17.34 20.24 2.40
C ILE A 596 16.12 21.00 2.95
N GLY A 597 15.65 21.99 2.17
CA GLY A 597 14.48 22.78 2.47
C GLY A 597 13.25 21.91 2.65
N PHE A 598 13.03 20.97 1.74
CA PHE A 598 11.90 20.05 1.77
C PHE A 598 11.99 19.06 2.94
N GLU A 599 13.05 18.25 3.03
CA GLU A 599 13.17 17.19 4.04
C GLU A 599 13.26 17.73 5.47
N PHE A 600 14.08 18.77 5.67
CA PHE A 600 14.36 19.32 7.00
C PHE A 600 13.60 20.61 7.29
N ARG A 601 12.49 20.91 6.58
CA ARG A 601 11.69 22.15 6.78
C ARG A 601 11.28 22.44 8.23
N PHE A 602 11.27 21.42 9.08
CA PHE A 602 10.90 21.54 10.49
C PHE A 602 12.06 21.25 11.47
N ASP A 603 13.28 21.10 10.96
CA ASP A 603 14.49 20.95 11.74
C ASP A 603 15.52 22.02 11.31
N SER A 604 15.31 23.24 11.84
CA SER A 604 16.19 24.38 11.54
C SER A 604 17.65 24.13 11.98
N ARG A 605 17.89 23.23 12.94
CA ARG A 605 19.24 22.87 13.37
C ARG A 605 19.91 21.97 12.35
N ALA A 606 19.20 20.95 11.85
CA ALA A 606 19.69 20.11 10.76
C ALA A 606 19.95 20.95 9.50
N GLN A 607 19.00 21.81 9.11
CA GLN A 607 19.16 22.76 8.00
C GLN A 607 20.42 23.61 8.14
N LYS A 608 20.61 24.25 9.30
CA LYS A 608 21.80 25.08 9.56
C LYS A 608 23.09 24.27 9.50
N ARG A 609 23.12 23.09 10.13
CA ARG A 609 24.28 22.20 10.12
C ARG A 609 24.65 21.77 8.69
N LEU A 610 23.67 21.40 7.89
CA LEU A 610 23.89 21.01 6.49
C LEU A 610 24.39 22.19 5.67
N LEU A 611 23.78 23.36 5.80
CA LEU A 611 24.24 24.58 5.15
C LEU A 611 25.69 24.95 5.52
N GLU A 612 26.06 24.81 6.80
CA GLU A 612 27.42 25.05 7.28
C GLU A 612 28.44 24.03 6.73
N SER A 613 28.00 22.81 6.41
CA SER A 613 28.84 21.81 5.76
C SER A 613 29.02 22.03 4.25
N MET A 614 28.21 22.90 3.64
CA MET A 614 28.34 23.24 2.21
C MET A 614 29.48 24.23 1.97
N ASP A 615 30.00 24.19 0.75
CA ASP A 615 31.01 25.13 0.24
C ASP A 615 30.53 26.58 0.44
N LYS A 616 31.39 27.37 1.08
CA LYS A 616 31.11 28.74 1.49
C LYS A 616 30.72 29.62 0.32
N ASP A 617 31.31 29.39 -0.85
CA ASP A 617 31.08 30.19 -2.06
C ASP A 617 29.69 29.94 -2.67
N TYR A 618 29.01 28.86 -2.28
CA TYR A 618 27.71 28.47 -2.82
C TYR A 618 26.55 28.50 -1.81
N ARG A 619 26.79 28.89 -0.56
CA ARG A 619 25.76 28.87 0.51
C ARG A 619 24.52 29.69 0.18
N GLU A 620 24.66 30.84 -0.46
CA GLU A 620 23.53 31.68 -0.87
C GLU A 620 22.56 30.92 -1.81
N TYR A 621 23.10 30.12 -2.73
CA TYR A 621 22.29 29.29 -3.64
C TYR A 621 21.59 28.16 -2.90
N VAL A 622 22.24 27.56 -1.90
CA VAL A 622 21.63 26.55 -1.03
C VAL A 622 20.49 27.17 -0.22
N GLU A 623 20.68 28.35 0.36
CA GLU A 623 19.63 29.09 1.09
C GLU A 623 18.44 29.43 0.18
N GLN A 624 18.70 29.88 -1.05
CA GLN A 624 17.66 30.11 -2.05
C GLN A 624 16.85 28.83 -2.28
N GLY A 625 17.52 27.71 -2.55
CA GLY A 625 16.88 26.41 -2.71
C GLY A 625 16.05 26.01 -1.49
N MET A 626 16.60 26.18 -0.28
CA MET A 626 15.91 25.84 0.96
C MET A 626 14.60 26.60 1.14
N LEU A 627 14.58 27.89 0.78
CA LEU A 627 13.36 28.69 0.78
C LEU A 627 12.33 28.18 -0.24
N GLU A 628 12.76 27.71 -1.40
CA GLU A 628 11.88 27.11 -2.41
C GLU A 628 11.31 25.77 -1.95
N GLY A 629 12.15 24.88 -1.40
CA GLY A 629 11.73 23.59 -0.86
C GLY A 629 10.78 23.72 0.33
N GLY A 630 10.99 24.72 1.19
CA GLY A 630 10.11 25.00 2.33
C GLY A 630 8.77 25.65 1.95
N LYS A 631 8.65 26.20 0.74
CA LYS A 631 7.42 26.81 0.20
C LYS A 631 6.46 25.80 -0.42
N TRP A 632 6.83 24.52 -0.52
CA TRP A 632 5.95 23.45 -0.98
C TRP A 632 4.84 23.19 0.06
N ARG A 633 3.92 24.15 0.16
CA ARG A 633 2.72 24.23 1.01
C ARG A 633 1.50 24.34 0.14
#